data_AF-A0AAU6WHE4-F1
#
_entry.id   AF-A0AAU6WHE4-F1
#
_cell.length_a   1.000
_cell.length_b   1.000
_cell.length_c   1.000
_cell.angle_alpha   90.00
_cell.angle_beta   90.00
_cell.angle_gamma   90.00
#
_symmetry.space_group_name_H-M   'P 1'
#
loop_
_entity.id
_entity.type
_entity.pdbx_description
1 polymer ?
#
loop_
_entity_poly.entity_id
_entity_poly.type
_entity_poly.pdbx_seq_one_letter_code
_entity_poly.pdbx_strand_id
1 'polypeptide(L)'
;MAERFGITPAQAHSLYIEEQRELGHDGPGTFPKHWCEGRRIYELSSREELVWFDLGTAHSLAYIDRNFGPEIAKTCGVKAVDLSHLLGADRKLTTLISTRLRNLWLHDGSFADGIRFTSRHGVGTCWAFWMRRTDDGLDNDLVSASDGQAIYVDDPDLLNVTRRFSIRLH
;
A
#
# COMPACT_ATOMS: atom_id res chain seq x y z
N MET A 1 -14.12 -16.64 -13.15
CA MET A 1 -12.76 -17.01 -13.62
C MET A 1 -12.60 -18.53 -13.73
N ALA A 2 -12.99 -19.32 -12.71
CA ALA A 2 -13.01 -20.81 -12.76
C ALA A 2 -14.00 -21.41 -13.79
N GLU A 3 -15.19 -20.81 -13.94
CA GLU A 3 -16.21 -21.23 -14.93
C GLU A 3 -15.69 -21.17 -16.38
N ARG A 4 -14.72 -20.28 -16.66
CA ARG A 4 -14.10 -20.12 -17.97
C ARG A 4 -13.23 -21.33 -18.37
N PHE A 5 -12.89 -22.17 -17.40
CA PHE A 5 -12.11 -23.41 -17.56
C PHE A 5 -12.97 -24.67 -17.35
N GLY A 6 -14.30 -24.53 -17.23
CA GLY A 6 -15.21 -25.68 -17.03
C GLY A 6 -15.05 -26.39 -15.69
N ILE A 7 -14.41 -25.76 -14.70
CA ILE A 7 -14.20 -26.32 -13.36
C ILE A 7 -14.94 -25.51 -12.30
N THR A 8 -15.31 -26.18 -11.21
CA THR A 8 -15.89 -25.53 -10.04
C THR A 8 -14.84 -24.71 -9.28
N PRO A 9 -15.24 -23.68 -8.52
CA PRO A 9 -14.32 -22.95 -7.64
C PRO A 9 -13.57 -23.86 -6.66
N ALA A 10 -14.19 -24.93 -6.16
CA ALA A 10 -13.56 -25.89 -5.27
C ALA A 10 -12.46 -26.71 -5.96
N GLN A 11 -12.68 -27.10 -7.22
CA GLN A 11 -11.65 -27.77 -8.04
C GLN A 11 -10.50 -26.82 -8.36
N ALA A 12 -10.81 -25.57 -8.76
CA ALA A 12 -9.79 -24.55 -9.01
C ALA A 12 -8.93 -24.28 -7.77
N HIS A 13 -9.56 -24.18 -6.59
CA HIS A 13 -8.85 -24.04 -5.33
C HIS A 13 -7.96 -25.25 -5.05
N SER A 14 -8.46 -26.48 -5.23
CA SER A 14 -7.67 -27.69 -4.98
C SER A 14 -6.43 -27.79 -5.88
N LEU A 15 -6.57 -27.47 -7.18
CA LEU A 15 -5.45 -27.43 -8.13
C LEU A 15 -4.41 -26.39 -7.72
N TYR A 16 -4.85 -25.21 -7.29
CA TYR A 16 -3.95 -24.17 -6.78
C TYR A 16 -3.17 -24.66 -5.54
N ILE A 17 -3.82 -25.35 -4.59
CA ILE A 17 -3.14 -25.91 -3.41
C ILE A 17 -2.05 -26.92 -3.83
N GLU A 18 -2.35 -27.76 -4.81
CA GLU A 18 -1.43 -28.78 -5.31
C GLU A 18 -0.21 -28.15 -5.99
N GLU A 19 -0.44 -27.19 -6.90
CA GLU A 19 0.62 -26.42 -7.56
C GLU A 19 1.53 -25.70 -6.54
N GLN A 20 0.96 -25.05 -5.52
CA GLN A 20 1.76 -24.38 -4.49
C GLN A 20 2.64 -25.38 -3.71
N ARG A 21 2.14 -26.59 -3.42
CA ARG A 21 2.95 -27.62 -2.76
C ARG A 21 4.07 -28.13 -3.67
N GLU A 22 3.82 -28.32 -4.96
CA GLU A 22 4.85 -28.71 -5.93
C GLU A 22 5.97 -27.66 -6.02
N LEU A 23 5.63 -26.38 -5.88
CA LEU A 23 6.58 -25.26 -5.80
C LEU A 23 7.31 -25.16 -4.45
N GLY A 24 7.06 -26.09 -3.51
CA GLY A 24 7.68 -26.11 -2.19
C GLY A 24 7.11 -25.05 -1.24
N HIS A 25 5.95 -24.47 -1.54
CA HIS A 25 5.25 -23.58 -0.63
C HIS A 25 4.35 -24.38 0.30
N ASP A 26 4.41 -24.05 1.58
CA ASP A 26 3.37 -24.46 2.50
C ASP A 26 2.04 -23.86 2.03
N GLY A 27 0.97 -24.67 2.08
CA GLY A 27 -0.31 -24.28 1.48
C GLY A 27 -0.82 -22.91 1.97
N PRO A 28 -1.75 -22.27 1.24
CA PRO A 28 -2.33 -20.98 1.59
C PRO A 28 -2.70 -20.81 3.06
N GLY A 29 -2.48 -19.60 3.58
CA GLY A 29 -2.67 -19.29 5.00
C GLY A 29 -1.55 -19.84 5.89
N THR A 30 -0.39 -20.14 5.32
CA THR A 30 0.82 -20.45 6.09
C THR A 30 1.91 -19.42 5.78
N PHE A 31 2.80 -19.23 6.74
CA PHE A 31 3.83 -18.22 6.65
C PHE A 31 5.11 -18.69 7.37
N PRO A 32 6.26 -18.70 6.69
CA PRO A 32 7.45 -19.29 7.27
C PRO A 32 8.09 -18.36 8.29
N LYS A 33 8.61 -18.90 9.40
CA LYS A 33 9.33 -18.14 10.42
C LYS A 33 10.51 -17.35 9.86
N HIS A 34 11.23 -17.91 8.88
CA HIS A 34 12.37 -17.22 8.25
C HIS A 34 11.97 -15.92 7.54
N TRP A 35 10.68 -15.71 7.23
CA TRP A 35 10.22 -14.42 6.71
C TRP A 35 10.48 -13.29 7.71
N CYS A 36 10.35 -13.57 9.01
CA CYS A 36 10.60 -12.63 10.10
C CYS A 36 12.10 -12.37 10.26
N GLU A 37 12.93 -13.41 10.10
CA GLU A 37 14.39 -13.34 10.27
C GLU A 37 15.07 -12.41 9.25
N GLY A 38 14.54 -12.35 8.03
CA GLY A 38 15.06 -11.48 6.96
C GLY A 38 14.52 -10.05 6.97
N ARG A 39 13.70 -9.66 7.95
CA ARG A 39 12.99 -8.37 7.95
C ARG A 39 13.10 -7.66 9.29
N ARG A 40 12.96 -6.34 9.25
CA ARG A 40 12.95 -5.46 10.42
C ARG A 40 11.79 -4.49 10.34
N ILE A 41 11.30 -4.10 11.52
CA ILE A 41 10.34 -3.00 11.68
C ILE A 41 11.15 -1.72 11.91
N TYR A 42 10.96 -0.74 11.05
CA TYR A 42 11.59 0.57 11.18
C TYR A 42 10.57 1.58 11.63
N GLU A 43 10.86 2.27 12.72
CA GLU A 43 10.11 3.46 13.11
C GLU A 43 10.64 4.67 12.33
N LEU A 44 9.74 5.44 11.73
CA LEU A 44 10.05 6.68 11.04
C LEU A 44 9.67 7.86 11.93
N SER A 45 10.60 8.79 12.13
CA SER A 45 10.41 10.01 12.91
C SER A 45 10.72 11.24 12.08
N SER A 46 9.87 12.27 12.20
CA SER A 46 10.08 13.57 11.57
C SER A 46 10.55 14.60 12.60
N ARG A 47 11.41 15.54 12.16
CA ARG A 47 11.82 16.69 12.98
C ARG A 47 10.75 17.78 13.06
N GLU A 48 9.83 17.78 12.11
CA GLU A 48 8.80 18.80 11.92
C GLU A 48 7.42 18.13 11.72
N GLU A 49 6.35 18.91 11.85
CA GLU A 49 5.01 18.44 11.51
C GLU A 49 4.87 18.31 9.99
N LEU A 50 4.55 17.10 9.51
CA LEU A 50 4.42 16.81 8.09
C LEU A 50 2.99 17.03 7.60
N VAL A 51 2.86 17.56 6.39
CA VAL A 51 1.59 17.85 5.72
C VAL A 51 1.22 16.74 4.74
N TRP A 52 0.01 16.20 4.87
CA TRP A 52 -0.44 15.04 4.09
C TRP A 52 -1.69 15.35 3.29
N PHE A 53 -1.71 14.92 2.02
CA PHE A 53 -2.96 14.78 1.27
C PHE A 53 -3.70 13.52 1.75
N ASP A 54 -4.89 13.71 2.30
CA ASP A 54 -5.75 12.60 2.73
C ASP A 54 -6.62 12.10 1.57
N LEU A 55 -6.27 10.95 1.01
CA LEU A 55 -6.98 10.35 -0.13
C LEU A 55 -8.33 9.72 0.24
N GLY A 56 -8.62 9.55 1.54
CA GLY A 56 -9.87 8.94 2.00
C GLY A 56 -11.05 9.91 2.02
N THR A 57 -10.83 11.21 1.82
CA THR A 57 -11.88 12.22 1.95
C THR A 57 -12.65 12.42 0.64
N ALA A 58 -13.95 12.71 0.76
CA ALA A 58 -14.78 13.10 -0.38
C ALA A 58 -14.23 14.34 -1.11
N HIS A 59 -13.60 15.25 -0.38
CA HIS A 59 -12.98 16.44 -0.94
C HIS A 59 -11.81 16.08 -1.87
N SER A 60 -10.91 15.19 -1.43
CA SER A 60 -9.79 14.74 -2.26
C SER A 60 -10.26 13.97 -3.49
N LEU A 61 -11.27 13.12 -3.36
CA LEU A 61 -11.87 12.41 -4.49
C LEU A 61 -12.44 13.39 -5.52
N ALA A 62 -13.25 14.35 -5.09
CA ALA A 62 -13.82 15.38 -5.96
C ALA A 62 -12.72 16.24 -6.61
N TYR A 63 -11.65 16.56 -5.87
CA TYR A 63 -10.51 17.30 -6.41
C TYR A 63 -9.78 16.51 -7.49
N ILE A 64 -9.47 15.23 -7.24
CA ILE A 64 -8.76 14.37 -8.19
C ILE A 64 -9.60 14.20 -9.46
N ASP A 65 -10.88 13.90 -9.32
CA ASP A 65 -11.77 13.70 -10.46
C ASP A 65 -11.90 14.96 -11.31
N ARG A 66 -12.10 16.12 -10.67
CA ARG A 66 -12.23 17.41 -11.36
C ARG A 66 -10.96 17.85 -12.08
N ASN A 67 -9.79 17.70 -11.44
CA ASN A 67 -8.54 18.28 -11.95
C ASN A 67 -7.72 17.30 -12.80
N PHE A 68 -7.80 16.00 -12.50
CA PHE A 68 -6.99 14.97 -13.14
C PHE A 68 -7.83 13.96 -13.95
N GLY A 69 -9.16 13.99 -13.83
CA GLY A 69 -10.08 13.07 -14.50
C GLY A 69 -9.85 12.94 -16.02
N PRO A 70 -9.70 14.03 -16.80
CA PRO A 70 -9.44 13.91 -18.23
C PRO A 70 -8.14 13.16 -18.56
N GLU A 71 -7.08 13.38 -17.79
CA GLU A 71 -5.80 12.69 -17.97
C GLU A 71 -5.89 11.22 -17.52
N ILE A 72 -6.57 10.97 -16.41
CA ILE A 72 -6.81 9.63 -15.87
C ILE A 72 -7.63 8.79 -16.86
N ALA A 73 -8.67 9.37 -17.44
CA ALA A 73 -9.49 8.72 -18.46
C ALA A 73 -8.66 8.37 -19.71
N LYS A 74 -7.83 9.31 -20.18
CA LYS A 74 -6.96 9.09 -21.33
C LYS A 74 -5.88 8.04 -21.08
N THR A 75 -5.27 8.07 -19.89
CA THR A 75 -4.04 7.31 -19.60
C THR A 75 -4.34 5.94 -18.99
N CYS A 76 -5.38 5.84 -18.16
CA CYS A 76 -5.73 4.64 -17.39
C CYS A 76 -7.10 4.06 -17.79
N GLY A 77 -7.88 4.74 -18.64
CA GLY A 77 -9.21 4.27 -19.05
C GLY A 77 -10.27 4.39 -17.96
N VAL A 78 -9.98 5.10 -16.87
CA VAL A 78 -10.90 5.30 -15.72
C VAL A 78 -11.66 6.61 -15.90
N LYS A 79 -12.99 6.52 -16.01
CA LYS A 79 -13.84 7.69 -16.30
C LYS A 79 -14.19 8.53 -15.08
N ALA A 80 -14.28 7.89 -13.92
CA ALA A 80 -14.58 8.54 -12.64
C ALA A 80 -13.78 7.83 -11.55
N VAL A 81 -13.03 8.59 -10.76
CA VAL A 81 -12.19 8.04 -9.70
C VAL A 81 -13.00 7.88 -8.42
N ASP A 82 -12.93 6.70 -7.81
CA ASP A 82 -13.51 6.41 -6.50
C ASP A 82 -12.48 5.81 -5.54
N LEU A 83 -12.90 5.54 -4.30
CA LEU A 83 -12.02 4.98 -3.28
C LEU A 83 -11.47 3.60 -3.66
N SER A 84 -12.23 2.78 -4.40
CA SER A 84 -11.76 1.46 -4.84
C SER A 84 -10.58 1.55 -5.80
N HIS A 85 -10.54 2.60 -6.62
CA HIS A 85 -9.42 2.91 -7.51
C HIS A 85 -8.19 3.36 -6.72
N LEU A 86 -8.36 4.28 -5.77
CA LEU A 86 -7.25 4.82 -4.96
C LEU A 86 -6.62 3.75 -4.06
N LEU A 87 -7.44 2.85 -3.54
CA LEU A 87 -6.99 1.71 -2.75
C LEU A 87 -6.66 0.50 -3.62
N GLY A 88 -6.81 0.58 -4.94
CA GLY A 88 -6.73 -0.52 -5.89
C GLY A 88 -5.32 -0.95 -6.26
N ALA A 89 -5.21 -2.01 -7.07
CA ALA A 89 -3.92 -2.58 -7.48
C ALA A 89 -3.37 -1.94 -8.77
N ASP A 90 -4.12 -1.06 -9.43
CA ASP A 90 -3.66 -0.36 -10.64
C ASP A 90 -2.57 0.66 -10.30
N ARG A 91 -1.32 0.20 -10.41
CA ARG A 91 -0.14 1.02 -10.12
C ARG A 91 0.03 2.17 -11.09
N LYS A 92 -0.44 2.04 -12.33
CA LYS A 92 -0.38 3.12 -13.31
C LYS A 92 -1.24 4.28 -12.84
N LEU A 93 -2.46 3.98 -12.39
CA LEU A 93 -3.40 4.96 -11.86
C LEU A 93 -2.90 5.58 -10.55
N THR A 94 -2.54 4.78 -9.55
CA THR A 94 -2.14 5.31 -8.23
C THR A 94 -0.87 6.16 -8.33
N THR A 95 0.09 5.75 -9.16
CA THR A 95 1.32 6.52 -9.38
C THR A 95 1.06 7.81 -10.15
N LEU A 96 0.19 7.79 -11.16
CA LEU A 96 -0.21 9.01 -11.88
C LEU A 96 -0.81 10.04 -10.92
N ILE A 97 -1.78 9.62 -10.09
CA ILE A 97 -2.43 10.48 -9.11
C ILE A 97 -1.41 11.02 -8.11
N SER A 98 -0.58 10.15 -7.51
CA SER A 98 0.45 10.58 -6.56
C SER A 98 1.44 11.56 -7.19
N THR A 99 1.82 11.36 -8.45
CA THR A 99 2.74 12.25 -9.17
C THR A 99 2.12 13.63 -9.40
N ARG A 100 0.83 13.69 -9.72
CA ARG A 100 0.11 14.96 -9.89
C ARG A 100 -0.03 15.70 -8.57
N LEU A 101 -0.43 15.00 -7.51
CA LEU A 101 -0.54 15.57 -6.16
C LEU A 101 0.81 16.08 -5.63
N ARG A 102 1.91 15.36 -5.91
CA ARG A 102 3.28 15.78 -5.54
C ARG A 102 3.63 17.17 -6.09
N ASN A 103 3.03 17.63 -7.18
CA ASN A 103 3.42 18.91 -7.80
C ASN A 103 2.45 20.06 -7.47
N LEU A 104 1.49 19.86 -6.57
CA LEU A 104 0.54 20.89 -6.18
C LEU A 104 1.11 21.81 -5.10
N TRP A 105 0.90 23.11 -5.30
CA TRP A 105 1.20 24.13 -4.32
C TRP A 105 -0.02 24.28 -3.40
N LEU A 106 0.24 24.30 -2.10
CA LEU A 106 -0.75 24.60 -1.08
C LEU A 106 -0.98 26.12 -1.00
N HIS A 107 -2.05 26.52 -0.31
CA HIS A 107 -2.45 27.93 -0.22
C HIS A 107 -1.42 28.82 0.49
N ASP A 108 -0.62 28.23 1.38
CA ASP A 108 0.49 28.89 2.08
C ASP A 108 1.78 28.96 1.23
N GLY A 109 1.74 28.46 -0.02
CA GLY A 109 2.88 28.38 -0.92
C GLY A 109 3.81 27.20 -0.68
N SER A 110 3.49 26.31 0.28
CA SER A 110 4.25 25.09 0.53
C SER A 110 3.81 23.93 -0.36
N PHE A 111 4.47 22.79 -0.23
CA PHE A 111 4.04 21.52 -0.80
C PHE A 111 3.65 20.56 0.32
N ALA A 112 2.73 19.64 0.04
CA ALA A 112 2.55 18.49 0.91
C ALA A 112 3.78 17.57 0.87
N ASP A 113 4.05 16.94 2.01
CA ASP A 113 5.13 15.98 2.24
C ASP A 113 4.79 14.58 1.72
N GLY A 114 3.50 14.28 1.56
CA GLY A 114 3.07 13.00 1.04
C GLY A 114 1.56 12.82 0.93
N ILE A 115 1.16 11.56 0.79
CA ILE A 115 -0.22 11.12 0.82
C ILE A 115 -0.45 10.19 2.02
N ARG A 116 -1.66 10.25 2.59
CA ARG A 116 -2.17 9.27 3.55
C ARG A 116 -3.46 8.65 3.04
N PHE A 117 -3.68 7.38 3.35
CA PHE A 117 -4.86 6.63 2.91
C PHE A 117 -5.14 5.46 3.84
N THR A 118 -6.40 5.03 3.93
CA THR A 118 -6.77 3.84 4.71
C THR A 118 -6.22 2.58 4.05
N SER A 119 -5.76 1.62 4.83
CA SER A 119 -5.36 0.31 4.30
C SER A 119 -6.53 -0.39 3.58
N ARG A 120 -6.26 -1.02 2.42
CA ARG A 120 -7.25 -1.86 1.71
C ARG A 120 -7.74 -3.03 2.58
N HIS A 121 -6.92 -3.50 3.51
CA HIS A 121 -7.29 -4.58 4.44
C HIS A 121 -8.20 -4.10 5.58
N GLY A 122 -8.61 -2.84 5.57
CA GLY A 122 -9.57 -2.25 6.51
C GLY A 122 -9.01 -1.96 7.90
N VAL A 123 -7.69 -2.07 8.09
CA VAL A 123 -7.03 -1.83 9.37
C VAL A 123 -5.80 -0.95 9.17
N GLY A 124 -5.75 0.13 9.94
CA GLY A 124 -4.64 1.07 9.94
C GLY A 124 -4.69 2.09 8.80
N THR A 125 -3.84 3.09 8.96
CA THR A 125 -3.56 4.12 7.96
C THR A 125 -2.23 3.78 7.31
N CYS A 126 -2.12 4.07 6.02
CA CYS A 126 -0.88 3.99 5.27
C CYS A 126 -0.44 5.40 4.90
N TRP A 127 0.87 5.61 4.92
CA TRP A 127 1.51 6.87 4.53
C TRP A 127 2.51 6.58 3.42
N ALA A 128 2.57 7.48 2.45
CA ALA A 128 3.62 7.50 1.43
C ALA A 128 4.23 8.89 1.40
N PHE A 129 5.49 8.99 1.82
CA PHE A 129 6.28 10.21 1.92
C PHE A 129 7.06 10.45 0.62
N TRP A 130 7.10 11.69 0.15
CA TRP A 130 7.95 12.10 -0.97
C TRP A 130 9.28 12.61 -0.44
N MET A 131 10.35 11.86 -0.70
CA MET A 131 11.72 12.23 -0.31
C MET A 131 12.30 13.30 -1.24
N ARG A 132 11.65 14.46 -1.34
CA ARG A 132 12.02 15.51 -2.30
C ARG A 132 13.46 16.00 -2.11
N ARG A 133 13.91 16.10 -0.87
CA ARG A 133 15.27 16.58 -0.56
C ARG A 133 16.29 15.59 -1.07
N THR A 134 16.09 14.29 -0.83
CA THR A 134 16.87 13.23 -1.46
C THR A 134 16.77 13.27 -3.00
N ASP A 135 15.58 13.46 -3.58
CA ASP A 135 15.41 13.58 -5.05
C ASP A 135 16.23 14.77 -5.62
N ASP A 136 16.36 15.85 -4.84
CA ASP A 136 17.14 17.06 -5.17
C ASP A 136 18.65 16.92 -4.81
N GLY A 137 19.07 15.75 -4.29
CA GLY A 137 20.46 15.47 -3.92
C GLY A 137 20.91 16.11 -2.60
N LEU A 138 19.98 16.50 -1.74
CA LEU A 138 20.24 17.06 -0.42
C LEU A 138 20.29 15.96 0.64
N ASP A 139 21.21 16.08 1.60
CA ASP A 139 21.53 15.06 2.62
C ASP A 139 20.85 15.29 3.98
N ASN A 140 19.86 16.17 4.02
CA ASN A 140 19.18 16.61 5.24
C ASN A 140 17.67 16.37 5.15
N ASP A 141 17.26 15.11 4.97
CA ASP A 141 15.86 14.72 4.97
C ASP A 141 15.15 15.06 6.30
N LEU A 142 13.85 15.37 6.19
CA LEU A 142 13.00 15.69 7.33
C LEU A 142 12.67 14.44 8.17
N VAL A 143 12.69 13.28 7.54
CA VAL A 143 12.34 11.98 8.11
C VAL A 143 13.60 11.16 8.28
N SER A 144 13.73 10.55 9.45
CA SER A 144 14.79 9.60 9.78
C SER A 144 14.17 8.26 10.18
N ALA A 145 14.89 7.17 9.90
CA ALA A 145 14.51 5.83 10.32
C ALA A 145 15.35 5.41 11.53
N SER A 146 14.74 4.69 12.47
CA SER A 146 15.46 3.94 13.51
C SER A 146 16.39 2.87 12.90
N ASP A 147 17.25 2.25 13.71
CA ASP A 147 18.10 1.11 13.28
C ASP A 147 17.32 -0.18 12.94
N GLY A 148 16.01 -0.16 13.16
CA GLY A 148 15.10 -1.26 12.90
C GLY A 148 15.15 -2.34 13.97
N GLN A 149 13.98 -2.84 14.34
CA GLN A 149 13.80 -3.91 15.31
C GLN A 149 13.52 -5.24 14.62
N ALA A 150 14.01 -6.34 15.20
CA ALA A 150 13.70 -7.67 14.73
C ALA A 150 12.20 -7.97 14.93
N ILE A 151 11.64 -8.78 14.03
CA ILE A 151 10.26 -9.26 14.16
C ILE A 151 10.31 -10.59 14.92
N TYR A 152 9.81 -10.61 16.15
CA TYR A 152 9.75 -11.82 16.96
C TYR A 152 8.46 -12.60 16.70
N VAL A 153 8.50 -13.92 16.86
CA VAL A 153 7.34 -14.80 16.62
C VAL A 153 6.20 -14.58 17.61
N ASP A 154 6.50 -14.01 18.77
CA ASP A 154 5.56 -13.62 19.83
C ASP A 154 5.19 -12.14 19.79
N ASP A 155 5.58 -11.41 18.74
CA ASP A 155 5.18 -10.03 18.52
C ASP A 155 3.65 -9.90 18.53
N PRO A 156 3.08 -9.00 19.36
CA PRO A 156 1.63 -8.92 19.55
C PRO A 156 0.88 -8.51 18.28
N ASP A 157 1.47 -7.67 17.43
CA ASP A 157 0.86 -7.24 16.18
C ASP A 157 0.89 -8.37 15.15
N LEU A 158 1.99 -9.13 15.07
CA LEU A 158 2.08 -10.34 14.26
C LEU A 158 1.05 -11.39 14.71
N LEU A 159 0.94 -11.64 16.02
CA LEU A 159 -0.06 -12.55 16.59
C LEU A 159 -1.50 -12.07 16.37
N ASN A 160 -1.73 -10.77 16.30
CA ASN A 160 -3.05 -10.20 15.99
C ASN A 160 -3.41 -10.43 14.52
N VAL A 161 -2.50 -10.09 13.60
CA VAL A 161 -2.69 -10.29 12.15
C VAL A 161 -2.87 -11.77 11.81
N THR A 162 -2.04 -12.65 12.38
CA THR A 162 -2.14 -14.09 12.12
C THR A 162 -3.48 -14.67 12.56
N ARG A 163 -3.98 -14.30 13.74
CA ARG A 163 -5.33 -14.68 14.19
C ARG A 163 -6.43 -14.11 13.30
N ARG A 164 -6.36 -12.82 12.96
CA ARG A 164 -7.38 -12.12 12.15
C ARG A 164 -7.52 -12.73 10.76
N PHE A 165 -6.42 -13.09 10.13
CA PHE A 165 -6.39 -13.60 8.76
C PHE A 165 -6.18 -15.12 8.68
N SER A 166 -6.26 -15.83 9.81
CA SER A 166 -6.08 -17.29 9.91
C SER A 166 -4.76 -17.79 9.29
N ILE A 167 -3.67 -17.05 9.53
CA ILE A 167 -2.32 -17.38 9.07
C ILE A 167 -1.61 -18.24 10.13
N ARG A 168 -0.99 -19.34 9.70
CA ARG A 168 -0.18 -20.23 10.55
C ARG A 168 1.31 -19.99 10.34
N LEU A 169 2.00 -19.60 11.40
CA LEU A 169 3.47 -19.50 11.43
C LEU A 169 4.09 -20.89 11.61
N HIS A 170 5.06 -21.26 10.77
CA HIS A 170 5.79 -22.54 10.86
C HIS A 170 7.30 -22.33 10.92
#